data_AF-A0A9E6JQH0-F1
#
_entry.id   AF-A0A9E6JQH0-F1
#
_cell.length_a   1.000
_cell.length_b   1.000
_cell.length_c   1.000
_cell.angle_alpha   90.00
_cell.angle_beta   90.00
_cell.angle_gamma   90.00
#
_symmetry.space_group_name_H-M   'P 1'
#
loop_
_entity.id
_entity.type
_entity.pdbx_description
1 polymer ?
#
loop_
_entity_poly.entity_id
_entity_poly.type
_entity_poly.pdbx_seq_one_letter_code
_entity_poly.pdbx_strand_id
1 'polypeptide(L)'
;MKKFLFSISKILALIFVLCLPFSCTVDDTPTKTKMEGVWEVTNVYNEQGTDITSKVVFPVVAFHLSSDNTIISTAGPLVMYVVYGDNKYTSIAAKIDEVFNYVSLDFNGGEFFIGGGTEDRFTLEMKLEGLPGQKTLTTLLDMLGITQDYLDMVIYHKFMNVKVSFNENDDQMTWEIDNQTTAVYNTKDNQGNYILWQGWPVNNFSKCTIVMTKRSVELKDIVKEHQ
;
A
#
# COMPACT_ATOMS: atom_id res chain seq x y z
N MET A 1 -1.01 -52.49 -54.35
CA MET A 1 -0.38 -51.24 -53.88
C MET A 1 -1.36 -50.23 -53.27
N LYS A 2 -2.60 -50.04 -53.77
CA LYS A 2 -3.55 -49.04 -53.22
C LYS A 2 -4.05 -49.26 -51.78
N LYS A 3 -4.06 -50.50 -51.26
CA LYS A 3 -4.51 -50.79 -49.87
C LYS A 3 -3.48 -50.43 -48.79
N PHE A 4 -2.19 -50.35 -49.12
CA PHE A 4 -1.13 -50.04 -48.14
C PHE A 4 -1.01 -48.54 -47.88
N LEU A 5 -1.24 -47.72 -48.92
CA LEU A 5 -1.26 -46.25 -48.84
C LEU A 5 -2.42 -45.71 -47.97
N PHE A 6 -3.55 -46.41 -47.94
CA PHE A 6 -4.72 -46.00 -47.15
C PHE A 6 -4.54 -46.22 -45.63
N SER A 7 -3.61 -47.07 -45.22
CA SER A 7 -3.32 -47.38 -43.80
C SER A 7 -2.37 -46.35 -43.18
N ILE A 8 -1.37 -45.90 -43.96
CA ILE A 8 -0.37 -44.92 -43.50
C ILE A 8 -1.01 -43.54 -43.29
N SER A 9 -1.97 -43.16 -44.12
CA SER A 9 -2.71 -41.88 -43.98
C SER A 9 -3.51 -41.79 -42.68
N LYS A 10 -4.06 -42.90 -42.18
CA LYS A 10 -4.80 -42.92 -40.90
C LYS A 10 -3.87 -42.87 -39.68
N ILE A 11 -2.66 -43.39 -39.80
CA ILE A 11 -1.64 -43.34 -38.74
C ILE A 11 -1.02 -41.93 -38.66
N LEU A 12 -0.78 -41.27 -39.80
CA LEU A 12 -0.28 -39.89 -39.83
C LEU A 12 -1.30 -38.89 -39.25
N ALA A 13 -2.59 -39.09 -39.50
CA ALA A 13 -3.66 -38.27 -38.92
C ALA A 13 -3.76 -38.43 -37.39
N LEU A 14 -3.46 -39.62 -36.85
CA LEU A 14 -3.48 -39.88 -35.41
C LEU A 14 -2.26 -39.26 -34.68
N ILE A 15 -1.10 -39.21 -35.34
CA ILE A 15 0.11 -38.56 -34.79
C ILE A 15 -0.02 -37.03 -34.78
N PHE A 16 -0.73 -36.45 -35.76
CA PHE A 16 -0.95 -34.99 -35.81
C PHE A 16 -1.88 -34.48 -34.68
N VAL A 17 -2.80 -35.31 -34.19
CA VAL A 17 -3.68 -34.98 -33.05
C VAL A 17 -2.96 -35.06 -31.70
N LEU A 18 -1.89 -35.85 -31.60
CA LEU A 18 -1.05 -36.00 -30.40
C LEU A 18 0.06 -34.93 -30.28
N CYS A 19 0.33 -34.18 -31.36
CA CYS A 19 1.31 -33.08 -31.37
C CYS A 19 0.65 -31.69 -31.35
N LEU A 20 -0.56 -31.57 -30.80
CA LEU A 20 -1.03 -30.26 -30.37
C LEU A 20 -0.15 -29.84 -29.18
N PRO A 21 0.68 -28.79 -29.30
CA PRO A 21 1.28 -28.21 -28.12
C PRO A 21 0.10 -27.71 -27.29
N PHE A 22 -0.19 -28.40 -26.18
CA PHE A 22 -0.86 -27.76 -25.06
C PHE A 22 0.04 -26.59 -24.70
N SER A 23 -0.27 -25.43 -25.26
CA SER A 23 0.25 -24.16 -24.78
C SER A 23 -0.29 -24.04 -23.36
N CYS A 24 0.50 -24.54 -22.42
CA CYS A 24 0.38 -24.18 -21.02
C CYS A 24 0.80 -22.71 -20.99
N THR A 25 -0.10 -21.80 -21.34
CA THR A 25 0.04 -20.41 -20.97
C THR A 25 0.04 -20.44 -19.45
N VAL A 26 1.20 -20.20 -18.84
CA VAL A 26 1.26 -19.89 -17.42
C VAL A 26 0.45 -18.62 -17.29
N ASP A 27 -0.76 -18.72 -16.73
CA ASP A 27 -1.53 -17.53 -16.41
C ASP A 27 -0.68 -16.69 -15.47
N ASP A 28 -0.46 -15.43 -15.84
CA ASP A 28 0.29 -14.51 -15.00
C ASP A 28 -0.39 -14.39 -13.64
N THR A 29 0.40 -14.53 -12.56
CA THR A 29 -0.11 -14.40 -11.19
C THR A 29 -0.81 -13.04 -11.03
N PRO A 30 -2.08 -13.00 -10.58
CA PRO A 30 -2.80 -11.74 -10.39
C PRO A 30 -2.04 -10.77 -9.50
N THR A 31 -2.07 -9.48 -9.85
CA THR A 31 -1.32 -8.44 -9.12
C THR A 31 -1.69 -8.43 -7.63
N LYS A 32 -2.98 -8.63 -7.31
CA LYS A 32 -3.45 -8.74 -5.92
C LYS A 32 -2.68 -9.82 -5.13
N THR A 33 -2.54 -11.02 -5.70
CA THR A 33 -1.84 -12.14 -5.07
C THR A 33 -0.36 -11.83 -4.87
N LYS A 34 0.27 -11.08 -5.79
CA LYS A 34 1.66 -10.61 -5.63
C LYS A 34 1.79 -9.60 -4.50
N MET A 35 0.83 -8.70 -4.35
CA MET A 35 0.80 -7.68 -3.29
C MET A 35 0.62 -8.27 -1.88
N GLU A 36 0.00 -9.44 -1.73
CA GLU A 36 -0.25 -10.03 -0.41
C GLU A 36 1.06 -10.33 0.37
N GLY A 37 1.04 -10.02 1.66
CA GLY A 37 2.14 -10.26 2.60
C GLY A 37 2.62 -9.02 3.35
N VAL A 38 3.76 -9.16 4.03
CA VAL A 38 4.40 -8.08 4.77
C VAL A 38 5.51 -7.46 3.94
N TRP A 39 5.50 -6.13 3.84
CA TRP A 39 6.37 -5.33 3.01
C TRP A 39 7.01 -4.23 3.83
N GLU A 40 8.34 -4.17 3.85
CA GLU A 40 9.10 -3.14 4.54
C GLU A 40 9.57 -2.10 3.54
N VAL A 41 9.34 -0.82 3.82
CA VAL A 41 9.79 0.28 2.97
C VAL A 41 11.30 0.45 3.14
N THR A 42 12.05 0.26 2.06
CA THR A 42 13.51 0.42 2.05
C THR A 42 13.94 1.77 1.51
N ASN A 43 13.20 2.32 0.55
CA ASN A 43 13.51 3.61 -0.04
C ASN A 43 12.25 4.40 -0.37
N VAL A 44 12.34 5.72 -0.22
CA VAL A 44 11.33 6.66 -0.68
C VAL A 44 12.02 7.79 -1.44
N TYR A 45 11.59 8.01 -2.68
CA TYR A 45 12.07 9.10 -3.53
C TYR A 45 10.95 10.11 -3.76
N ASN A 46 11.27 11.41 -3.67
CA ASN A 46 10.32 12.47 -4.01
C ASN A 46 10.13 12.60 -5.53
N GLU A 47 9.26 13.52 -5.97
CA GLU A 47 9.01 13.81 -7.39
C GLU A 47 10.29 14.17 -8.19
N GLN A 48 11.32 14.72 -7.53
CA GLN A 48 12.60 15.05 -8.16
C GLN A 48 13.60 13.88 -8.18
N GLY A 49 13.21 12.69 -7.70
CA GLY A 49 14.09 11.53 -7.56
C GLY A 49 15.09 11.63 -6.41
N THR A 50 14.91 12.60 -5.49
CA THR A 50 15.75 12.72 -4.29
C THR A 50 15.29 11.73 -3.23
N ASP A 51 16.23 10.97 -2.68
CA ASP A 51 15.97 10.07 -1.55
C ASP A 51 15.58 10.88 -0.30
N ILE A 52 14.39 10.59 0.23
CA ILE A 52 13.80 11.20 1.42
C ILE A 52 13.53 10.17 2.52
N THR A 53 14.02 8.94 2.39
CA THR A 53 13.72 7.80 3.27
C THR A 53 13.88 8.16 4.74
N SER A 54 15.01 8.75 5.13
CA SER A 54 15.32 9.13 6.52
C SER A 54 14.41 10.24 7.10
N LYS A 55 13.61 10.90 6.27
CA LYS A 55 12.62 11.91 6.70
C LYS A 55 11.26 11.29 6.99
N VAL A 56 10.90 10.25 6.26
CA VAL A 56 9.52 9.70 6.21
C VAL A 56 9.42 8.26 6.70
N VAL A 57 10.55 7.61 6.95
CA VAL A 57 10.63 6.32 7.61
C VAL A 57 11.15 6.59 9.02
N PHE A 58 10.21 6.66 10.00
CA PHE A 58 10.42 6.53 11.46
C PHE A 58 11.43 5.65 12.17
N PRO A 59 11.21 4.72 13.11
CA PRO A 59 12.14 3.61 13.14
C PRO A 59 11.95 2.74 11.89
N VAL A 60 10.69 2.43 11.50
CA VAL A 60 10.41 1.55 10.35
C VAL A 60 9.01 1.74 9.76
N VAL A 61 8.90 1.87 8.45
CA VAL A 61 7.60 1.87 7.75
C VAL A 61 7.40 0.51 7.09
N ALA A 62 6.35 -0.18 7.48
CA ALA A 62 5.98 -1.46 6.89
C ALA A 62 4.45 -1.56 6.72
N PHE A 63 4.05 -2.37 5.74
CA PHE A 63 2.66 -2.67 5.39
C PHE A 63 2.44 -4.17 5.46
N HIS A 64 1.34 -4.59 6.07
CA HIS A 64 0.78 -5.92 5.91
C HIS A 64 -0.47 -5.79 5.03
N LEU A 65 -0.42 -6.42 3.85
CA LEU A 65 -1.49 -6.42 2.85
C LEU A 65 -2.17 -7.79 2.86
N SER A 66 -3.42 -7.80 3.32
CA SER A 66 -4.24 -9.01 3.47
C SER A 66 -5.04 -9.32 2.21
N SER A 67 -5.40 -10.59 2.02
CA SER A 67 -6.22 -11.05 0.90
C SER A 67 -7.65 -10.49 0.88
N ASP A 68 -8.13 -9.98 2.02
CA ASP A 68 -9.43 -9.34 2.18
C ASP A 68 -9.44 -7.83 1.90
N ASN A 69 -8.35 -7.29 1.31
CA ASN A 69 -8.10 -5.87 1.04
C ASN A 69 -7.66 -5.04 2.25
N THR A 70 -7.52 -5.62 3.44
CA THR A 70 -7.09 -4.87 4.64
C THR A 70 -5.61 -4.50 4.57
N ILE A 71 -5.28 -3.29 5.02
CA ILE A 71 -3.93 -2.82 5.30
C ILE A 71 -3.76 -2.62 6.81
N ILE A 72 -2.69 -3.18 7.36
CA ILE A 72 -2.19 -2.87 8.70
C ILE A 72 -0.77 -2.31 8.53
N SER A 73 -0.48 -1.12 9.05
CA SER A 73 0.81 -0.47 8.76
C SER A 73 1.35 0.39 9.88
N THR A 74 2.66 0.66 9.81
CA THR A 74 3.34 1.72 10.56
C THR A 74 3.57 2.98 9.70
N ALA A 75 2.84 3.12 8.59
CA ALA A 75 3.09 4.11 7.55
C ALA A 75 2.58 5.53 7.84
N GLY A 76 2.25 5.86 9.10
CA GLY A 76 1.75 7.19 9.48
C GLY A 76 2.60 8.35 8.96
N PRO A 77 3.92 8.38 9.24
CA PRO A 77 4.84 9.40 8.72
C PRO A 77 4.84 9.54 7.19
N LEU A 78 4.87 8.40 6.49
CA LEU A 78 4.90 8.37 5.04
C LEU A 78 3.58 8.90 4.47
N VAL A 79 2.44 8.46 4.99
CA VAL A 79 1.12 8.95 4.57
C VAL A 79 0.98 10.43 4.87
N MET A 80 1.47 10.92 6.00
CA MET A 80 1.49 12.35 6.30
C MET A 80 2.32 13.15 5.31
N TYR A 81 3.50 12.65 4.91
CA TYR A 81 4.28 13.27 3.85
C TYR A 81 3.52 13.29 2.51
N VAL A 82 2.86 12.20 2.15
CA VAL A 82 2.03 12.13 0.93
C VAL A 82 0.92 13.17 0.99
N VAL A 83 0.20 13.31 2.10
CA VAL A 83 -0.93 14.25 2.21
C VAL A 83 -0.48 15.72 2.29
N TYR A 84 0.51 16.01 3.15
CA TYR A 84 0.83 17.38 3.58
C TYR A 84 2.19 17.90 3.09
N GLY A 85 3.00 17.05 2.49
CA GLY A 85 4.32 17.40 1.94
C GLY A 85 5.42 17.61 2.97
N ASP A 86 6.57 18.09 2.45
CA ASP A 86 7.74 18.39 3.27
C ASP A 86 7.52 19.73 3.98
N ASN A 87 7.18 19.68 5.26
CA ASN A 87 7.13 20.85 6.11
C ASN A 87 7.61 20.50 7.53
N LYS A 88 8.01 21.52 8.30
CA LYS A 88 8.55 21.31 9.67
C LYS A 88 7.55 20.62 10.60
N TYR A 89 6.25 20.79 10.33
CA TYR A 89 5.19 20.21 11.13
C TYR A 89 5.03 18.72 10.82
N THR A 90 5.07 18.28 9.55
CA THR A 90 5.01 16.86 9.18
C THR A 90 6.20 16.08 9.72
N SER A 91 7.40 16.66 9.65
CA SER A 91 8.63 16.02 10.14
C SER A 91 8.73 15.91 11.67
N ILE A 92 8.05 16.79 12.43
CA ILE A 92 7.99 16.74 13.90
C ILE A 92 6.81 15.87 14.35
N ALA A 93 5.62 16.09 13.81
CA ALA A 93 4.41 15.37 14.17
C ALA A 93 4.50 13.88 13.84
N ALA A 94 5.08 13.52 12.69
CA ALA A 94 5.29 12.13 12.31
C ALA A 94 6.15 11.35 13.32
N LYS A 95 7.27 11.97 13.75
CA LYS A 95 8.19 11.36 14.72
C LYS A 95 7.57 11.24 16.11
N ILE A 96 6.76 12.21 16.50
CA ILE A 96 6.05 12.21 17.78
C ILE A 96 4.95 11.14 17.77
N ASP A 97 4.11 11.07 16.75
CA ASP A 97 3.03 10.07 16.65
C ASP A 97 3.57 8.66 16.52
N GLU A 98 4.67 8.44 15.80
CA GLU A 98 5.33 7.13 15.75
C GLU A 98 5.78 6.65 17.11
N VAL A 99 6.54 7.45 17.86
CA VAL A 99 7.09 7.05 19.16
C VAL A 99 5.99 6.57 20.11
N PHE A 100 4.80 7.18 20.07
CA PHE A 100 3.66 6.75 20.89
C PHE A 100 2.86 5.58 20.28
N ASN A 101 2.71 5.50 18.96
CA ASN A 101 2.05 4.38 18.27
C ASN A 101 2.88 3.07 18.41
N TYR A 102 4.20 3.13 18.42
CA TYR A 102 5.07 1.96 18.65
C TYR A 102 5.00 1.42 20.07
N VAL A 103 4.81 2.29 21.06
CA VAL A 103 4.67 1.90 22.46
C VAL A 103 3.29 1.27 22.72
N SER A 104 2.27 1.64 21.93
CA SER A 104 0.89 1.16 22.07
C SER A 104 0.50 0.03 21.11
N LEU A 105 1.33 -0.28 20.10
CA LEU A 105 1.02 -1.22 18.99
C LEU A 105 -0.25 -0.82 18.21
N ASP A 106 -0.55 0.47 18.16
CA ASP A 106 -1.71 0.99 17.45
C ASP A 106 -1.34 1.20 15.98
N PHE A 107 -1.60 0.17 15.16
CA PHE A 107 -1.25 0.18 13.74
C PHE A 107 -2.27 0.95 12.92
N ASN A 108 -1.79 1.82 12.02
CA ASN A 108 -2.65 2.56 11.11
C ASN A 108 -3.32 1.58 10.13
N GLY A 109 -4.65 1.57 10.17
CA GLY A 109 -5.51 0.79 9.29
C GLY A 109 -5.72 1.47 7.93
N GLY A 110 -5.95 0.66 6.91
CA GLY A 110 -6.31 1.10 5.58
C GLY A 110 -6.91 -0.03 4.76
N GLU A 111 -7.21 0.26 3.50
CA GLU A 111 -7.68 -0.72 2.53
C GLU A 111 -6.98 -0.50 1.18
N PHE A 112 -6.84 -1.56 0.38
CA PHE A 112 -6.41 -1.45 -1.01
C PHE A 112 -7.35 -2.15 -1.97
N PHE A 113 -7.55 -1.60 -3.16
CA PHE A 113 -8.49 -2.12 -4.15
C PHE A 113 -7.82 -2.26 -5.49
N ILE A 114 -7.84 -3.47 -6.06
CA ILE A 114 -7.28 -3.80 -7.36
C ILE A 114 -8.17 -4.84 -8.06
N GLY A 115 -8.17 -4.82 -9.41
CA GLY A 115 -8.90 -5.80 -10.23
C GLY A 115 -8.36 -7.23 -10.08
N GLY A 116 -9.13 -8.21 -10.56
CA GLY A 116 -8.80 -9.64 -10.44
C GLY A 116 -7.70 -10.15 -11.38
N GLY A 117 -7.11 -9.30 -12.23
CA GLY A 117 -6.10 -9.67 -13.21
C GLY A 117 -4.72 -9.09 -12.92
N THR A 118 -3.97 -8.83 -13.98
CA THR A 118 -2.65 -8.20 -13.98
C THR A 118 -2.77 -6.69 -14.20
N GLU A 119 -3.33 -6.00 -13.21
CA GLU A 119 -3.43 -4.54 -13.21
C GLU A 119 -2.09 -3.91 -12.78
N ASP A 120 -1.72 -2.78 -13.38
CA ASP A 120 -0.54 -1.98 -13.01
C ASP A 120 -0.89 -0.81 -12.08
N ARG A 121 -2.17 -0.63 -11.76
CA ARG A 121 -2.68 0.45 -10.93
C ARG A 121 -3.74 -0.03 -9.96
N PHE A 122 -3.73 0.56 -8.77
CA PHE A 122 -4.67 0.24 -7.69
C PHE A 122 -5.13 1.49 -6.94
N THR A 123 -6.07 1.31 -6.03
CA THR A 123 -6.51 2.35 -5.09
C THR A 123 -6.00 2.04 -3.70
N LEU A 124 -5.38 3.02 -3.06
CA LEU A 124 -4.90 2.98 -1.68
C LEU A 124 -5.80 3.88 -0.82
N GLU A 125 -6.41 3.35 0.25
CA GLU A 125 -7.12 4.12 1.27
C GLU A 125 -6.39 3.98 2.61
N MET A 126 -5.91 5.09 3.17
CA MET A 126 -5.23 5.11 4.47
C MET A 126 -6.01 5.95 5.47
N LYS A 127 -6.16 5.43 6.69
CA LYS A 127 -6.76 6.17 7.80
C LYS A 127 -5.69 6.99 8.50
N LEU A 128 -5.94 8.30 8.66
CA LEU A 128 -5.21 9.14 9.61
C LEU A 128 -6.17 9.59 10.71
N GLU A 129 -5.76 9.41 11.95
CA GLU A 129 -6.51 9.86 13.13
C GLU A 129 -5.97 11.19 13.61
N GLY A 130 -6.84 12.20 13.71
CA GLY A 130 -6.50 13.57 14.07
C GLY A 130 -5.80 14.35 12.94
N LEU A 131 -5.50 15.62 13.22
CA LEU A 131 -4.44 16.35 12.55
C LEU A 131 -3.09 15.77 13.01
N PRO A 132 -2.03 15.85 12.19
CA PRO A 132 -0.69 15.42 12.59
C PRO A 132 -0.27 15.86 14.01
N GLY A 133 0.16 14.93 14.86
CA GLY A 133 0.64 15.22 16.23
C GLY A 133 -0.48 15.47 17.25
N GLN A 134 -1.75 15.44 16.82
CA GLN A 134 -2.90 15.73 17.66
C GLN A 134 -3.28 14.53 18.52
N LYS A 135 -3.15 13.29 18.02
CA LYS A 135 -3.36 12.09 18.83
C LYS A 135 -2.36 12.05 19.98
N THR A 136 -1.08 12.30 19.71
CA THR A 136 -0.07 12.38 20.78
C THR A 136 -0.30 13.54 21.74
N LEU A 137 -0.69 14.73 21.24
CA LEU A 137 -1.05 15.85 22.10
C LEU A 137 -2.25 15.51 22.99
N THR A 138 -3.26 14.82 22.45
CA THR A 138 -4.44 14.36 23.20
C THR A 138 -4.05 13.33 24.24
N THR A 139 -3.24 12.32 23.89
CA THR A 139 -2.69 11.35 24.85
C THR A 139 -1.88 12.02 25.96
N LEU A 140 -1.05 13.02 25.64
CA LEU A 140 -0.30 13.79 26.64
C LEU A 140 -1.24 14.63 27.53
N LEU A 141 -2.24 15.28 26.96
CA LEU A 141 -3.23 16.07 27.69
C LEU A 141 -4.08 15.16 28.60
N ASP A 142 -4.48 13.98 28.12
CA ASP A 142 -5.19 12.95 28.89
C ASP A 142 -4.34 12.42 30.05
N MET A 143 -3.05 12.15 29.82
CA MET A 143 -2.09 11.79 30.88
C MET A 143 -1.94 12.90 31.94
N LEU A 144 -2.20 14.16 31.56
CA LEU A 144 -2.22 15.33 32.44
C LEU A 144 -3.62 15.66 32.98
N GLY A 145 -4.63 14.83 32.70
CA GLY A 145 -6.01 14.97 33.19
C GLY A 145 -6.85 16.03 32.45
N ILE A 146 -6.44 16.44 31.25
CA ILE A 146 -7.12 17.41 30.40
C ILE A 146 -7.70 16.66 29.19
N THR A 147 -8.96 16.22 29.28
CA THR A 147 -9.68 15.56 28.18
C THR A 147 -10.28 16.60 27.22
N GLN A 148 -10.12 16.36 25.91
CA GLN A 148 -10.65 17.22 24.85
C GLN A 148 -11.24 16.38 23.70
N ASP A 149 -12.52 15.99 23.81
CA ASP A 149 -13.24 15.12 22.87
C ASP A 149 -13.33 15.66 21.43
N TYR A 150 -13.08 16.95 21.20
CA TYR A 150 -13.17 17.56 19.86
C TYR A 150 -11.96 17.26 18.96
N LEU A 151 -10.92 16.59 19.49
CA LEU A 151 -9.67 16.37 18.79
C LEU A 151 -9.63 15.07 17.96
N ASP A 152 -10.65 14.20 18.08
CA ASP A 152 -10.71 12.86 17.48
C ASP A 152 -11.38 12.80 16.09
N MET A 153 -10.89 13.59 15.13
CA MET A 153 -11.39 13.50 13.74
C MET A 153 -10.59 12.46 12.94
N VAL A 154 -11.25 11.42 12.44
CA VAL A 154 -10.66 10.44 11.52
C VAL A 154 -10.88 10.88 10.07
N ILE A 155 -9.79 10.97 9.30
CA ILE A 155 -9.83 11.28 7.87
C ILE A 155 -9.29 10.09 7.08
N TYR A 156 -10.11 9.59 6.16
CA TYR A 156 -9.80 8.55 5.20
C TYR A 156 -9.22 9.20 3.94
N HIS A 157 -7.96 8.88 3.65
CA HIS A 157 -7.23 9.41 2.51
C HIS A 157 -7.17 8.37 1.41
N LYS A 158 -7.93 8.59 0.33
CA LYS A 158 -8.01 7.69 -0.82
C LYS A 158 -7.18 8.24 -1.96
N PHE A 159 -6.19 7.47 -2.40
CA PHE A 159 -5.37 7.71 -3.58
C PHE A 159 -5.73 6.67 -4.63
N MET A 160 -6.37 7.11 -5.72
CA MET A 160 -6.79 6.27 -6.83
C MET A 160 -5.75 6.32 -7.94
N ASN A 161 -5.57 5.22 -8.67
CA ASN A 161 -4.58 5.06 -9.75
C ASN A 161 -3.12 5.15 -9.26
N VAL A 162 -2.82 4.66 -8.06
CA VAL A 162 -1.43 4.47 -7.62
C VAL A 162 -0.83 3.36 -8.47
N LYS A 163 0.32 3.61 -9.10
CA LYS A 163 0.99 2.61 -9.92
C LYS A 163 1.69 1.59 -9.03
N VAL A 164 1.65 0.32 -9.41
CA VAL A 164 2.34 -0.78 -8.74
C VAL A 164 3.17 -1.57 -9.75
N SER A 165 4.40 -1.92 -9.37
CA SER A 165 5.27 -2.79 -10.15
C SER A 165 6.09 -3.69 -9.24
N PHE A 166 6.52 -4.82 -9.78
CA PHE A 166 7.34 -5.81 -9.10
C PHE A 166 8.65 -6.02 -9.87
N ASN A 167 9.69 -6.43 -9.16
CA ASN A 167 10.90 -6.93 -9.82
C ASN A 167 10.69 -8.38 -10.33
N GLU A 168 11.71 -8.93 -11.00
CA GLU A 168 11.63 -10.26 -11.63
C GLU A 168 11.32 -11.41 -10.65
N ASN A 169 11.67 -11.25 -9.36
CA ASN A 169 11.50 -12.28 -8.34
C ASN A 169 10.25 -12.08 -7.47
N ASP A 170 9.46 -11.04 -7.72
CA ASP A 170 8.34 -10.61 -6.86
C ASP A 170 8.71 -10.41 -5.37
N ASP A 171 9.99 -10.15 -5.06
CA ASP A 171 10.50 -9.86 -3.71
C ASP A 171 10.69 -8.37 -3.43
N GLN A 172 10.55 -7.54 -4.46
CA GLN A 172 10.50 -6.09 -4.37
C GLN A 172 9.24 -5.56 -5.04
N MET A 173 8.54 -4.67 -4.34
CA MET A 173 7.35 -3.98 -4.83
C MET A 173 7.62 -2.47 -4.82
N THR A 174 7.21 -1.78 -5.88
CA THR A 174 7.30 -0.32 -5.99
C THR A 174 5.92 0.27 -6.18
N TRP A 175 5.59 1.27 -5.37
CA TRP A 175 4.42 2.12 -5.58
C TRP A 175 4.86 3.48 -6.11
N GLU A 176 4.16 3.99 -7.12
CA GLU A 176 4.36 5.36 -7.60
C GLU A 176 3.07 6.16 -7.48
N ILE A 177 3.13 7.21 -6.65
CA ILE A 177 2.11 8.25 -6.57
C ILE A 177 2.54 9.31 -7.59
N ASP A 178 1.90 9.28 -8.75
CA ASP A 178 2.33 10.01 -9.95
C ASP A 178 1.26 11.00 -10.45
N ASN A 179 1.47 11.55 -11.65
CA ASN A 179 0.53 12.50 -12.27
C ASN A 179 -0.82 11.89 -12.66
N GLN A 180 -0.96 10.56 -12.66
CA GLN A 180 -2.23 9.89 -12.92
C GLN A 180 -2.97 9.56 -11.63
N THR A 181 -2.30 9.68 -10.47
CA THR A 181 -2.93 9.52 -9.17
C THR A 181 -3.90 10.67 -8.90
N THR A 182 -5.04 10.34 -8.30
CA THR A 182 -6.04 11.33 -7.86
C THR A 182 -6.43 11.05 -6.41
N ALA A 183 -6.76 12.09 -5.66
CA ALA A 183 -7.08 11.95 -4.24
C ALA A 183 -8.52 12.33 -3.90
N VAL A 184 -9.09 11.66 -2.90
CA VAL A 184 -10.36 12.02 -2.24
C VAL A 184 -10.18 11.83 -0.75
N TYR A 185 -10.64 12.81 0.04
CA TYR A 185 -10.55 12.78 1.49
C TYR A 185 -11.94 12.77 2.09
N ASN A 186 -12.20 11.85 3.01
CA ASN A 186 -13.52 11.69 3.62
C ASN A 186 -13.43 11.54 5.14
N THR A 187 -14.44 12.02 5.85
CA THR A 187 -14.77 11.54 7.20
C THR A 187 -15.91 10.53 7.12
N LYS A 188 -16.31 9.96 8.26
CA LYS A 188 -17.54 9.16 8.37
C LYS A 188 -18.53 9.84 9.30
N ASP A 189 -19.82 9.80 8.96
CA ASP A 189 -20.89 10.21 9.87
C ASP A 189 -21.14 9.17 10.97
N ASN A 190 -22.09 9.44 11.86
CA ASN A 190 -22.44 8.54 12.95
C ASN A 190 -23.18 7.26 12.49
N GLN A 191 -23.45 7.11 11.19
CA GLN A 191 -23.97 5.89 10.56
C GLN A 191 -22.90 5.17 9.73
N GLY A 192 -21.67 5.70 9.67
CA GLY A 192 -20.56 5.13 8.92
C GLY A 192 -20.51 5.49 7.43
N ASN A 193 -21.37 6.40 6.95
CA ASN A 193 -21.34 6.86 5.56
C ASN A 193 -20.19 7.84 5.34
N TYR A 194 -19.56 7.76 4.17
CA TYR A 194 -18.51 8.70 3.79
C TYR A 194 -19.09 10.10 3.55
N ILE A 195 -18.48 11.10 4.19
CA ILE A 195 -18.72 12.52 3.96
C ILE A 195 -17.44 13.14 3.41
N LEU A 196 -17.54 13.87 2.30
CA LEU A 196 -16.40 14.57 1.71
C LEU A 196 -15.82 15.58 2.71
N TRP A 197 -14.53 15.44 2.99
CA TRP A 197 -13.78 16.37 3.82
C TRP A 197 -13.09 17.42 2.95
N GLN A 198 -13.33 18.70 3.26
CA GLN A 198 -12.80 19.83 2.48
C GLN A 198 -11.67 20.59 3.20
N GLY A 199 -11.12 20.04 4.29
CA GLY A 199 -10.10 20.72 5.10
C GLY A 199 -8.71 20.78 4.46
N TRP A 200 -8.44 19.97 3.43
CA TRP A 200 -7.19 20.01 2.65
C TRP A 200 -7.46 19.85 1.15
N PRO A 201 -6.76 20.58 0.27
CA PRO A 201 -6.95 20.43 -1.18
C PRO A 201 -6.49 19.07 -1.69
N VAL A 202 -7.37 18.36 -2.40
CA VAL A 202 -7.08 17.04 -3.01
C VAL A 202 -6.04 17.08 -4.14
N ASN A 203 -5.68 18.27 -4.62
CA ASN A 203 -4.66 18.45 -5.65
C ASN A 203 -3.26 18.71 -5.06
N ASN A 204 -3.13 18.78 -3.73
CA ASN A 204 -1.90 19.21 -3.04
C ASN A 204 -1.10 18.05 -2.41
N PHE A 205 -1.36 16.80 -2.80
CA PHE A 205 -0.56 15.68 -2.29
C PHE A 205 0.80 15.58 -2.97
N SER A 206 1.79 15.06 -2.24
CA SER A 206 3.14 14.83 -2.73
C SER A 206 3.19 13.60 -3.60
N LYS A 207 3.83 13.74 -4.76
CA LYS A 207 4.22 12.62 -5.60
C LYS A 207 5.50 12.00 -5.09
N CYS A 208 5.56 10.67 -5.10
CA CYS A 208 6.72 9.93 -4.64
C CYS A 208 6.74 8.51 -5.20
N THR A 209 7.91 7.90 -5.11
CA THR A 209 8.16 6.48 -5.37
C THR A 209 8.52 5.81 -4.07
N ILE A 210 7.79 4.76 -3.70
CA ILE A 210 7.98 3.98 -2.47
C ILE A 210 8.44 2.59 -2.89
N VAL A 211 9.65 2.22 -2.50
CA VAL A 211 10.25 0.92 -2.77
C VAL A 211 10.19 0.08 -1.51
N MET A 212 9.69 -1.14 -1.63
CA MET A 212 9.49 -2.07 -0.53
C MET A 212 10.07 -3.43 -0.83
N THR A 213 10.56 -4.11 0.20
CA THR A 213 11.03 -5.50 0.14
C THR A 213 10.11 -6.42 0.92
N LYS A 214 9.90 -7.63 0.40
CA LYS A 214 9.04 -8.62 1.04
C LYS A 214 9.71 -9.19 2.29
N ARG A 215 8.94 -9.32 3.36
CA ARG A 215 9.39 -9.89 4.64
C ARG A 215 8.56 -11.13 4.98
N SER A 216 9.23 -12.16 5.49
CA SER A 216 8.62 -13.42 5.94
C SER A 216 8.27 -13.42 7.44
N VAL A 217 8.25 -12.25 8.07
CA VAL A 217 7.99 -12.05 9.51
C VAL A 217 6.75 -11.19 9.70
N GLU A 218 6.16 -11.24 10.89
CA GLU A 218 5.01 -10.40 11.22
C GLU A 218 5.42 -8.93 11.40
N LEU A 219 4.48 -8.01 11.17
CA LEU A 219 4.69 -6.57 11.32
C LEU A 219 5.27 -6.20 12.69
N LYS A 220 4.80 -6.84 13.77
CA LYS A 220 5.27 -6.62 15.15
C LYS A 220 6.76 -6.97 15.35
N ASP A 221 7.27 -7.93 14.60
CA ASP A 221 8.65 -8.39 14.74
C ASP A 221 9.60 -7.45 13.98
N ILE A 222 9.17 -6.93 12.82
CA ILE A 222 9.87 -5.84 12.11
C ILE A 222 10.05 -4.62 13.01
N VAL A 223 9.00 -4.24 13.76
CA VAL A 223 9.07 -3.13 14.72
C VAL A 223 10.13 -3.38 15.78
N LYS A 224 10.16 -4.58 16.38
CA LYS A 224 11.13 -4.92 17.44
C LYS A 224 12.57 -4.94 16.95
N GLU A 225 12.82 -5.26 15.68
CA GLU A 225 14.15 -5.23 15.08
C GLU A 225 14.72 -3.79 14.97
N HIS A 226 13.85 -2.77 15.00
CA HIS A 226 14.20 -1.36 14.83
C HIS A 226 14.04 -0.52 16.12
N GLN A 227 13.78 -1.17 17.26
CA GLN A 227 13.76 -0.55 18.61
C GLN A 227 15.11 -0.73 19.31
#